data_AF-A0A961MBX9-F1
#
_entry.id   AF-A0A961MBX9-F1
#
_cell.length_a   1.000
_cell.length_b   1.000
_cell.length_c   1.000
_cell.angle_alpha   90.00
_cell.angle_beta   90.00
_cell.angle_gamma   90.00
#
_symmetry.space_group_name_H-M   'P 1'
#
loop_
_entity.id
_entity.type
_entity.pdbx_description
1 polymer ?
#
loop_
_entity_poly.entity_id
_entity_poly.type
_entity_poly.pdbx_seq_one_letter_code
_entity_poly.pdbx_strand_id
1 'polypeptide(L)'
;GQAIPMQGFLPDATRLRTDLRQMAGSKTTTWVDVSARGDGVCFWLCDPAAVCGVAPKGHRWPLVISAAFSQSLKPETWRKIRWRFFRLHIQYLAAFDRPRDYDYFQITAGPMTLAARYRGRAPSPSLETRVFSPHRGVE
;
A
#
# COMPACT_ATOMS: atom_id res chain seq x y z
N GLY A 1 4.90 -0.84 -2.68
CA GLY A 1 4.65 -1.64 -1.46
C GLY A 1 5.38 -1.04 -0.28
N GLN A 2 4.92 -1.33 0.94
CA GLN A 2 5.44 -0.77 2.18
C GLN A 2 5.96 -1.85 3.14
N ALA A 3 6.88 -1.48 4.04
CA ALA A 3 7.38 -2.34 5.13
C ALA A 3 7.03 -1.80 6.54
N ILE A 4 6.12 -0.84 6.63
CA ILE A 4 5.70 -0.09 7.82
C ILE A 4 5.45 -0.98 9.05
N PRO A 5 4.75 -2.14 8.98
CA PRO A 5 4.56 -3.02 10.12
C PRO A 5 5.85 -3.40 10.84
N MET A 6 6.97 -3.57 10.12
CA MET A 6 8.26 -3.90 10.77
C MET A 6 8.69 -2.80 11.75
N GLN A 7 8.50 -1.53 11.40
CA GLN A 7 8.87 -0.41 12.27
C GLN A 7 7.76 -0.08 13.26
N GLY A 8 6.49 -0.11 12.83
CA GLY A 8 5.34 0.25 13.67
C GLY A 8 5.15 -0.67 14.88
N PHE A 9 5.65 -1.91 14.79
CA PHE A 9 5.60 -2.90 15.86
C PHE A 9 6.76 -2.78 16.86
N LEU A 10 7.69 -1.84 16.68
CA LEU A 10 8.74 -1.61 17.67
C LEU A 10 8.17 -0.83 18.88
N PRO A 11 8.63 -1.09 20.11
CA PRO A 11 8.10 -0.46 21.32
C PRO A 11 8.09 1.07 21.22
N ASP A 12 9.21 1.67 20.79
CA ASP A 12 9.39 3.13 20.78
C ASP A 12 8.95 3.82 19.48
N ALA A 13 8.27 3.10 18.57
CA ALA A 13 7.77 3.66 17.32
C ALA A 13 6.52 4.55 17.49
N THR A 14 6.37 5.22 18.65
CA THR A 14 5.22 6.05 19.00
C THR A 14 4.97 7.12 17.95
N ARG A 15 6.00 7.86 17.53
CA ARG A 15 5.87 8.89 16.50
C ARG A 15 5.29 8.35 15.19
N LEU A 16 5.82 7.23 14.69
CA LEU A 16 5.32 6.60 13.47
C LEU A 16 3.86 6.17 13.63
N ARG A 17 3.51 5.58 14.78
CA ARG A 17 2.12 5.20 15.09
C ARG A 17 1.18 6.40 15.17
N THR A 18 1.63 7.51 15.74
CA THR A 18 0.89 8.78 15.76
C THR A 18 0.65 9.30 14.35
N ASP A 19 1.68 9.31 13.50
CA ASP A 19 1.56 9.75 12.10
C ASP A 19 0.59 8.85 11.31
N LEU A 20 0.67 7.53 11.50
CA LEU A 20 -0.26 6.57 10.88
C LEU A 20 -1.71 6.81 11.32
N ARG A 21 -1.94 7.05 12.62
CA ARG A 21 -3.27 7.37 13.16
C ARG A 21 -3.83 8.64 12.54
N GLN A 22 -3.02 9.69 12.45
CA GLN A 22 -3.42 10.96 11.85
C GLN A 22 -3.73 10.81 10.36
N MET A 23 -2.85 10.13 9.61
CA MET A 23 -3.05 9.90 8.18
C MET A 23 -4.28 9.04 7.88
N ALA A 24 -4.51 7.97 8.65
CA ALA A 24 -5.68 7.11 8.51
C ALA A 24 -7.00 7.88 8.72
N GLY A 25 -7.01 8.83 9.65
CA GLY A 25 -8.14 9.70 9.96
C GLY A 25 -8.24 10.97 9.11
N SER A 26 -7.30 11.22 8.21
CA SER A 26 -7.23 12.51 7.49
C SER A 26 -8.46 12.75 6.61
N LYS A 27 -9.01 13.97 6.71
CA LYS A 27 -10.10 14.44 5.83
C LYS A 27 -9.59 15.25 4.63
N THR A 28 -8.33 15.69 4.67
CA THR A 28 -7.74 16.61 3.70
C THR A 28 -6.78 15.90 2.74
N THR A 29 -6.19 14.79 3.17
CA THR A 29 -5.18 14.05 2.38
C THR A 29 -5.71 12.67 2.00
N THR A 30 -5.75 12.37 0.71
CA THR A 30 -6.03 11.02 0.21
C THR A 30 -4.78 10.16 0.31
N TRP A 31 -4.93 8.94 0.83
CA TRP A 31 -3.84 7.97 0.91
C TRP A 31 -4.26 6.64 0.28
N VAL A 32 -3.46 6.21 -0.70
CA VAL A 32 -3.58 4.93 -1.40
C VAL A 32 -2.31 4.14 -1.13
N ASP A 33 -2.45 2.90 -0.66
CA ASP A 33 -1.35 1.95 -0.51
C ASP A 33 -1.40 0.93 -1.65
N VAL A 34 -0.29 0.77 -2.37
CA VAL A 34 -0.19 -0.15 -3.50
C VAL A 34 0.88 -1.19 -3.23
N SER A 35 0.47 -2.46 -3.27
CA SER A 35 1.35 -3.61 -3.06
C SER A 35 0.98 -4.78 -3.98
N ALA A 36 1.69 -5.91 -3.89
CA ALA A 36 1.46 -7.08 -4.74
C ALA A 36 1.93 -8.34 -4.04
N ARG A 37 1.15 -9.43 -4.15
CA ARG A 37 1.41 -10.74 -3.50
C ARG A 37 2.77 -11.38 -3.87
N GLY A 38 3.41 -10.93 -4.96
CA GLY A 38 4.73 -11.42 -5.38
C GLY A 38 5.91 -10.60 -4.87
N ASP A 39 5.68 -9.43 -4.29
CA ASP A 39 6.75 -8.58 -3.77
C ASP A 39 7.16 -9.01 -2.35
N GLY A 40 8.24 -9.78 -2.27
CA GLY A 40 8.78 -10.29 -1.00
C GLY A 40 9.47 -9.25 -0.12
N VAL A 41 9.54 -7.99 -0.55
CA VAL A 41 10.21 -6.90 0.20
C VAL A 41 9.17 -5.97 0.84
N CYS A 42 7.87 -6.31 0.78
CA CYS A 42 6.80 -5.52 1.38
C CYS A 42 5.71 -6.39 2.02
N PHE A 43 4.90 -5.80 2.90
CA PHE A 43 3.66 -6.41 3.37
C PHE A 43 2.55 -6.14 2.36
N TRP A 44 2.16 -7.19 1.64
CA TRP A 44 1.13 -7.07 0.61
C TRP A 44 -0.27 -7.03 1.22
N LEU A 45 -1.08 -6.10 0.72
CA LEU A 45 -2.48 -5.88 1.08
C LEU A 45 -2.74 -5.77 2.59
N CYS A 46 -1.80 -5.21 3.34
CA CYS A 46 -1.99 -4.86 4.74
C CYS A 46 -2.35 -3.38 4.89
N ASP A 47 -3.37 -3.06 5.68
CA ASP A 47 -3.58 -1.69 6.16
C ASP A 47 -2.58 -1.40 7.29
N PRO A 48 -1.57 -0.55 7.08
CA PRO A 48 -0.53 -0.29 8.08
C PRO A 48 -1.07 0.34 9.37
N ALA A 49 -2.11 1.16 9.34
CA ALA A 49 -2.68 1.76 10.54
C ALA A 49 -3.49 0.72 11.33
N ALA A 50 -4.25 -0.14 10.64
CA ALA A 50 -5.05 -1.18 11.27
C ALA A 50 -4.19 -2.29 11.86
N VAL A 51 -3.21 -2.82 11.13
CA VAL A 51 -2.33 -3.89 11.64
C VAL A 51 -1.44 -3.42 12.79
N CYS A 52 -1.10 -2.12 12.83
CA CYS A 52 -0.44 -1.48 13.97
C CYS A 52 -1.39 -1.22 15.15
N GLY A 53 -2.70 -1.39 14.98
CA GLY A 53 -3.70 -1.20 16.03
C GLY A 53 -3.98 0.26 16.38
N VAL A 54 -3.66 1.20 15.49
CA VAL A 54 -3.77 2.65 15.76
C VAL A 54 -4.77 3.38 14.85
N ALA A 55 -5.34 2.66 13.88
CA ALA A 55 -6.40 3.16 13.02
C ALA A 55 -7.60 3.69 13.83
N PRO A 56 -8.03 4.94 13.61
CA PRO A 56 -9.25 5.47 14.22
C PRO A 56 -10.50 4.65 13.84
N LYS A 57 -11.52 4.70 14.71
CA LYS A 57 -12.83 4.10 14.40
C LYS A 57 -13.43 4.77 13.16
N GLY A 58 -13.78 3.98 12.15
CA GLY A 58 -14.33 4.50 10.89
C GLY A 58 -13.33 5.31 10.06
N HIS A 59 -12.02 5.07 10.23
CA HIS A 59 -10.98 5.69 9.41
C HIS A 59 -11.25 5.46 7.92
N ARG A 60 -10.80 6.42 7.10
CA ARG A 60 -11.04 6.42 5.66
C ARG A 60 -9.89 5.80 4.89
N TRP A 61 -8.68 5.84 5.45
CA TRP A 61 -7.44 5.56 4.74
C TRP A 61 -6.55 4.56 5.46
N PRO A 62 -5.69 3.83 4.71
CA PRO A 62 -5.52 3.90 3.26
C PRO A 62 -6.57 3.15 2.44
N LEU A 63 -6.73 3.56 1.17
CA LEU A 63 -7.25 2.68 0.13
C LEU A 63 -6.13 1.70 -0.26
N VAL A 64 -6.26 0.43 0.13
CA VAL A 64 -5.24 -0.60 -0.18
C VAL A 64 -5.60 -1.35 -1.46
N ILE A 65 -4.72 -1.33 -2.46
CA ILE A 65 -4.93 -1.99 -3.75
C ILE A 65 -3.72 -2.83 -4.20
N SER A 66 -4.01 -3.85 -5.00
CA SER A 66 -2.99 -4.69 -5.63
C SER A 66 -2.58 -4.13 -7.00
N ALA A 67 -1.28 -3.99 -7.24
CA ALA A 67 -0.75 -3.77 -8.59
C ALA A 67 -0.84 -5.03 -9.49
N ALA A 68 -1.24 -6.17 -8.92
CA ALA A 68 -1.55 -7.41 -9.62
C ALA A 68 -0.52 -7.81 -10.70
N PHE A 69 0.77 -7.87 -10.35
CA PHE A 69 1.89 -8.05 -11.29
C PHE A 69 1.72 -9.18 -12.31
N SER A 70 1.11 -10.31 -11.93
CA SER A 70 0.85 -11.42 -12.86
C SER A 70 -0.18 -11.10 -13.95
N GLN A 71 -0.98 -10.04 -13.77
CA GLN A 71 -2.00 -9.57 -14.70
C GLN A 71 -1.60 -8.26 -15.39
N SER A 72 -0.76 -7.44 -14.74
CA SER A 72 -0.32 -6.14 -15.26
C SER A 72 0.97 -6.19 -16.08
N LEU A 73 1.66 -7.33 -16.06
CA LEU A 73 2.80 -7.62 -16.91
C LEU A 73 2.44 -8.70 -17.93
N LYS A 74 3.05 -8.63 -19.11
CA LYS A 74 2.99 -9.72 -20.08
C LYS A 74 3.63 -10.98 -19.50
N PRO A 75 3.17 -12.19 -19.88
CA PRO A 75 3.74 -13.45 -19.41
C PRO A 75 5.26 -13.53 -19.59
N GLU A 76 5.80 -12.98 -20.68
CA GLU A 76 7.22 -12.97 -20.98
C GLU A 76 7.99 -12.07 -20.01
N THR A 77 7.47 -10.86 -19.73
CA THR A 77 8.03 -9.92 -18.75
C THR A 77 7.98 -10.51 -17.36
N TRP A 78 6.82 -11.04 -16.95
CA TRP A 78 6.62 -11.68 -15.65
C TRP A 78 7.61 -12.81 -15.41
N ARG A 79 7.76 -13.74 -16.37
CA ARG A 79 8.70 -14.86 -16.28
C ARG A 79 10.15 -14.39 -16.08
N LYS A 80 10.54 -13.28 -16.70
CA LYS A 80 11.89 -12.70 -16.59
C LYS A 80 12.17 -12.07 -15.21
N ILE A 81 11.16 -11.51 -14.54
CA ILE A 81 11.38 -10.70 -13.33
C ILE A 81 10.85 -11.30 -12.03
N ARG A 82 9.95 -12.30 -12.07
CA ARG A 82 9.24 -12.81 -10.88
C ARG A 82 10.13 -13.34 -9.75
N TRP A 83 11.36 -13.76 -10.06
CA TRP A 83 12.34 -14.24 -9.08
C TRP A 83 13.47 -13.25 -8.79
N ARG A 84 13.45 -12.08 -9.44
CA ARG A 84 14.43 -11.02 -9.24
C ARG A 84 13.87 -10.07 -8.19
N PHE A 85 13.90 -10.46 -6.92
CA PHE A 85 13.18 -9.79 -5.82
C PHE A 85 13.29 -8.26 -5.84
N PHE A 86 14.50 -7.70 -5.90
CA PHE A 86 14.69 -6.25 -5.95
C PHE A 86 14.16 -5.62 -7.23
N ARG A 87 14.34 -6.28 -8.38
CA ARG A 87 13.78 -5.80 -9.64
C ARG A 87 12.25 -5.79 -9.59
N LEU A 88 11.66 -6.80 -8.97
CA LEU A 88 10.22 -6.89 -8.80
C LEU A 88 9.71 -5.85 -7.81
N HIS A 89 10.45 -5.59 -6.74
CA HIS A 89 10.12 -4.55 -5.76
C HIS A 89 10.14 -3.15 -6.38
N ILE A 90 11.12 -2.83 -7.23
CA ILE A 90 11.14 -1.52 -7.91
C ILE A 90 10.19 -1.44 -9.12
N GLN A 91 9.51 -2.54 -9.47
CA GLN A 91 8.63 -2.57 -10.64
C GLN A 91 7.44 -1.62 -10.51
N TYR A 92 7.01 -1.26 -9.29
CA TYR A 92 5.97 -0.24 -9.10
C TYR A 92 6.32 1.09 -9.75
N LEU A 93 7.61 1.44 -9.81
CA LEU A 93 8.09 2.71 -10.38
C LEU A 93 8.38 2.61 -11.89
N ALA A 94 8.21 1.43 -12.49
CA ALA A 94 8.46 1.18 -13.90
C ALA A 94 7.15 1.06 -14.69
N ALA A 95 7.26 1.17 -16.01
CA ALA A 95 6.12 0.97 -16.89
C ALA A 95 5.59 -0.47 -16.79
N PHE A 96 4.28 -0.59 -16.73
CA PHE A 96 3.58 -1.87 -16.82
C PHE A 96 3.10 -2.10 -18.26
N ASP A 97 3.08 -3.35 -18.70
CA ASP A 97 2.52 -3.69 -20.00
C ASP A 97 1.01 -3.40 -20.07
N ARG A 98 0.31 -3.61 -18.94
CA ARG A 98 -1.14 -3.47 -18.78
C ARG A 98 -1.46 -2.96 -17.36
N PRO A 99 -1.26 -1.67 -17.05
CA PRO A 99 -1.26 -1.14 -15.67
C PRO A 99 -2.54 -1.37 -14.86
N ARG A 100 -3.69 -1.65 -15.51
CA ARG A 100 -5.01 -1.74 -14.85
C ARG A 100 -5.29 -0.47 -14.03
N ASP A 101 -5.51 -0.62 -12.73
CA ASP A 101 -5.83 0.46 -11.79
C ASP A 101 -4.57 1.21 -11.29
N TYR A 102 -3.35 0.74 -11.63
CA TYR A 102 -2.10 1.30 -11.14
C TYR A 102 -1.12 1.60 -12.26
N ASP A 103 -0.97 2.88 -12.58
CA ASP A 103 0.07 3.40 -13.47
C ASP A 103 0.82 4.53 -12.75
N TYR A 104 2.09 4.29 -12.42
CA TYR A 104 2.90 5.24 -11.67
C TYR A 104 3.02 6.60 -12.37
N PHE A 105 3.19 6.62 -13.69
CA PHE A 105 3.39 7.85 -14.45
C PHE A 105 2.10 8.66 -14.53
N GLN A 106 0.96 8.01 -14.78
CA GLN A 106 -0.32 8.72 -14.76
C GLN A 106 -0.70 9.21 -13.36
N ILE A 107 -0.35 8.47 -12.31
CA ILE A 107 -0.63 8.88 -10.91
C ILE A 107 0.20 10.10 -10.52
N THR A 108 1.49 10.13 -10.89
CA THR A 108 2.43 11.14 -10.41
C THR A 108 2.60 12.33 -11.34
N ALA A 109 2.43 12.14 -12.64
CA ALA A 109 2.62 13.18 -13.66
C ALA A 109 1.35 13.45 -14.49
N GLY A 110 0.23 12.77 -14.21
CA GLY A 110 -1.04 13.00 -14.89
C GLY A 110 -1.84 14.18 -14.30
N PRO A 111 -2.87 14.66 -15.03
CA PRO A 111 -3.65 15.83 -14.63
C PRO A 111 -4.70 15.55 -13.54
N MET A 112 -4.92 14.28 -13.19
CA MET A 112 -5.95 13.88 -12.22
C MET A 112 -5.39 13.80 -10.82
N THR A 113 -6.09 14.36 -9.85
CA THR A 113 -5.78 14.16 -8.43
C THR A 113 -5.97 12.69 -8.03
N LEU A 114 -5.23 12.25 -7.02
CA LEU A 114 -5.34 10.88 -6.49
C LEU A 114 -6.77 10.56 -6.02
N ALA A 115 -7.43 11.52 -5.37
CA ALA A 115 -8.82 11.42 -4.94
C ALA A 115 -9.81 11.22 -6.10
N ALA A 116 -9.61 11.96 -7.20
CA ALA A 116 -10.47 11.83 -8.38
C ALA A 116 -10.23 10.49 -9.08
N ARG A 117 -8.97 10.09 -9.24
CA ARG A 117 -8.57 8.83 -9.90
C ARG A 117 -9.19 7.60 -9.22
N TYR A 118 -9.22 7.57 -7.89
CA TYR A 118 -9.69 6.42 -7.12
C TYR A 118 -11.08 6.61 -6.51
N ARG A 119 -11.87 7.56 -7.01
CA ARG A 119 -13.23 7.81 -6.51
C ARG A 119 -14.09 6.55 -6.65
N GLY A 120 -14.69 6.12 -5.54
CA GLY A 120 -15.57 4.94 -5.51
C GLY A 120 -14.86 3.60 -5.62
N ARG A 121 -13.52 3.57 -5.69
CA ARG A 121 -12.76 2.32 -5.71
C ARG A 121 -12.78 1.69 -4.32
N ALA A 122 -13.29 0.46 -4.23
CA ALA A 122 -13.16 -0.36 -3.03
C ALA A 122 -11.70 -0.85 -2.84
N PRO A 123 -11.28 -1.28 -1.65
CA PRO A 123 -9.99 -1.97 -1.48
C PRO A 123 -9.92 -3.26 -2.30
N SER A 124 -8.70 -3.75 -2.54
CA SER A 124 -8.53 -5.10 -3.11
C SER A 124 -9.04 -6.17 -2.16
N PRO A 125 -9.57 -7.30 -2.67
CA PRO A 125 -9.89 -8.46 -1.84
C PRO A 125 -8.65 -8.95 -1.08
N SER A 126 -8.87 -9.63 0.05
CA SER A 126 -7.79 -10.11 0.94
C SER A 126 -7.01 -8.99 1.63
N LEU A 127 -7.59 -7.80 1.78
CA LEU A 127 -7.10 -6.78 2.69
C LEU A 127 -7.00 -7.35 4.12
N GLU A 128 -5.82 -7.26 4.71
CA GLU A 128 -5.55 -7.65 6.09
C GLU A 128 -5.60 -6.41 7.00
N THR A 129 -6.48 -6.48 8.01
CA THR A 129 -6.71 -5.41 8.99
C THR A 129 -6.63 -5.91 10.43
N ARG A 130 -6.37 -7.22 10.65
CA ARG A 130 -6.21 -7.76 11.99
C ARG A 130 -5.04 -7.09 12.68
N VAL A 131 -5.23 -6.73 13.94
CA VAL A 131 -4.17 -6.12 14.74
C VAL A 131 -3.13 -7.19 15.08
N PHE A 132 -1.89 -6.95 14.70
CA PHE A 132 -0.75 -7.82 15.05
C PHE A 132 0.22 -7.15 16.01
N SER A 133 0.27 -5.81 16.03
CA SER A 133 1.22 -5.10 16.88
C SER A 133 0.95 -5.35 18.38
N PRO A 134 1.99 -5.74 19.14
CA PRO A 134 1.93 -5.73 20.61
C PRO A 134 2.01 -4.32 21.18
N HIS A 135 2.49 -3.33 20.42
CA HIS A 135 2.64 -1.93 20.84
C HIS A 135 1.70 -1.01 20.07
N ARG A 136 0.90 -0.23 20.80
CA ARG A 136 -0.20 0.59 20.21
C ARG A 136 -0.22 2.03 20.72
N GLY A 137 0.78 2.43 21.52
CA GLY A 137 0.88 3.78 22.07
C GLY A 137 1.06 4.83 20.97
N VAL A 138 0.36 5.95 21.09
CA VAL A 138 0.39 7.09 20.15
C VAL A 138 0.68 8.42 20.85
N GLU A 139 1.13 8.35 22.11
CA GLU A 139 1.47 9.45 23.02
C GLU A 139 2.76 9.09 23.76
#